data_AF-A0A077X2Y2-F1
#
_entry.id   AF-A0A077X2Y2-F1
#
_cell.length_a   1.000
_cell.length_b   1.000
_cell.length_c   1.000
_cell.angle_alpha   90.00
_cell.angle_beta   90.00
_cell.angle_gamma   90.00
#
_symmetry.space_group_name_H-M   'P 1'
#
loop_
_entity.id
_entity.type
_entity.pdbx_description
1 polymer ?
#
loop_
_entity_poly.entity_id
_entity_poly.type
_entity_poly.pdbx_seq_one_letter_code
_entity_poly.pdbx_strand_id
1 'polypeptide(L)'
;MSSKIVGALQGTLSKLNAIQKPVVYNAKVAAEVAKQVYVKEGMHFPSGAQFTEAQQFVQKNLKPSFFKNLSAGDVVKGGVVAAELYTFFLIGEIVGRRNLIGYDVESVDAHAH
;
A
#
# COMPACT_ATOMS: atom_id res chain seq x y z
N MET A 1 46.09 18.43 -8.12
CA MET A 1 44.63 18.64 -8.02
C MET A 1 43.84 17.33 -7.98
N SER A 2 44.21 16.30 -8.77
CA SER A 2 43.55 14.98 -8.80
C SER A 2 43.50 14.22 -7.45
N SER A 3 44.61 14.17 -6.69
CA SER A 3 44.68 13.37 -5.44
C SER A 3 43.73 13.82 -4.32
N LYS A 4 43.40 15.12 -4.22
CA LYS A 4 42.46 15.63 -3.20
C LYS A 4 41.00 15.28 -3.52
N ILE A 5 40.63 15.23 -4.80
CA ILE A 5 39.30 14.84 -5.27
C ILE A 5 39.11 13.33 -5.09
N VAL A 6 40.13 12.54 -5.42
CA VAL A 6 40.13 11.09 -5.18
C VAL A 6 39.98 10.78 -3.68
N GLY A 7 40.73 11.46 -2.81
CA GLY A 7 40.61 11.28 -1.36
C GLY A 7 39.24 11.67 -0.78
N ALA A 8 38.61 12.75 -1.29
CA ALA A 8 37.27 13.16 -0.88
C ALA A 8 36.18 12.17 -1.34
N LEU A 9 36.30 11.64 -2.56
CA LEU A 9 35.42 10.58 -3.07
C LEU A 9 35.58 9.30 -2.24
N GLN A 10 36.82 8.90 -1.93
CA GLN A 10 37.08 7.71 -1.12
C GLN A 10 36.47 7.85 0.29
N GLY A 11 36.63 9.01 0.94
CA GLY A 11 36.03 9.27 2.25
C GLY A 11 34.50 9.26 2.23
N THR A 12 33.88 9.74 1.15
CA THR A 12 32.42 9.74 0.99
C THR A 12 31.88 8.33 0.71
N LEU A 13 32.58 7.56 -0.12
CA LEU A 13 32.27 6.16 -0.40
C LEU A 13 32.41 5.29 0.86
N SER A 14 33.44 5.50 1.68
CA SER A 14 33.61 4.80 2.96
C SER A 14 32.47 5.10 3.93
N LYS A 15 31.97 6.33 3.98
CA LYS A 15 30.80 6.72 4.80
C LYS A 15 29.51 6.08 4.29
N LEU A 16 29.29 6.06 2.98
CA LEU A 16 28.14 5.36 2.37
C LEU A 16 28.18 3.86 2.66
N ASN A 17 29.34 3.23 2.53
CA ASN A 17 29.52 1.81 2.81
C ASN A 17 29.32 1.49 4.32
N ALA A 18 29.71 2.42 5.21
CA ALA A 18 29.43 2.32 6.64
C ALA A 18 27.93 2.42 6.97
N ILE A 19 27.15 3.23 6.25
CA ILE A 19 25.69 3.37 6.42
C ILE A 19 24.92 2.23 5.74
N GLN A 20 25.47 1.64 4.68
CA GLN A 20 24.83 0.56 3.94
C GLN A 20 24.55 -0.66 4.84
N LYS A 21 25.52 -1.07 5.67
CA LYS A 21 25.36 -2.23 6.56
C LYS A 21 24.16 -2.11 7.53
N PRO A 22 24.03 -1.03 8.34
CA PRO A 22 22.89 -0.87 9.24
C PRO A 22 21.57 -0.67 8.49
N VAL A 23 21.56 0.07 7.37
CA VAL A 23 20.33 0.26 6.57
C VAL A 23 19.83 -1.07 6.00
N VAL A 24 20.72 -1.85 5.39
CA VAL A 24 20.36 -3.17 4.84
C VAL A 24 19.90 -4.12 5.94
N TYR A 25 20.56 -4.10 7.10
CA TYR A 25 20.13 -4.92 8.24
C TYR A 25 18.72 -4.52 8.72
N ASN A 26 18.48 -3.23 8.96
CA ASN A 26 17.17 -2.74 9.41
C ASN A 26 16.07 -2.99 8.37
N ALA A 27 16.38 -2.82 7.08
CA ALA A 27 15.45 -3.14 6.00
C ALA A 27 15.09 -4.63 5.97
N LYS A 28 16.07 -5.53 6.20
CA LYS A 28 15.80 -6.97 6.29
C LYS A 28 14.93 -7.33 7.50
N VAL A 29 15.20 -6.73 8.65
CA VAL A 29 14.37 -6.92 9.85
C VAL A 29 12.95 -6.43 9.60
N ALA A 30 12.80 -5.23 9.03
CA ALA A 30 11.49 -4.70 8.66
C ALA A 30 10.75 -5.60 7.66
N ALA A 31 11.46 -6.16 6.67
CA ALA A 31 10.88 -7.11 5.72
C ALA A 31 10.40 -8.40 6.39
N GLU A 32 11.17 -8.96 7.33
CA GLU A 32 10.77 -10.19 8.03
C GLU A 32 9.57 -9.93 8.97
N VAL A 33 9.53 -8.77 9.62
CA VAL A 33 8.37 -8.33 10.41
C VAL A 33 7.15 -8.16 9.52
N ALA A 34 7.28 -7.47 8.38
CA ALA A 34 6.20 -7.28 7.43
C ALA A 34 5.67 -8.63 6.91
N LYS A 35 6.56 -9.58 6.62
CA LYS A 35 6.19 -10.94 6.22
C LYS A 35 5.41 -11.68 7.30
N GLN A 36 5.80 -11.57 8.56
CA GLN A 36 5.07 -12.19 9.67
C GLN A 36 3.66 -11.60 9.81
N VAL A 37 3.53 -10.28 9.69
CA VAL A 37 2.22 -9.60 9.71
C VAL A 37 1.37 -10.05 8.53
N TYR A 38 1.92 -10.08 7.31
CA TYR A 38 1.19 -10.53 6.12
C TYR A 38 0.59 -11.93 6.27
N VAL A 39 1.35 -12.87 6.84
CA VAL A 39 0.88 -14.24 7.08
C VAL A 39 -0.14 -14.30 8.22
N LYS A 40 0.11 -13.60 9.33
CA LYS A 40 -0.76 -13.65 10.52
C LYS A 40 -2.11 -12.93 10.32
N GLU A 41 -2.09 -11.79 9.65
CA GLU A 41 -3.28 -11.01 9.32
C GLU A 41 -4.07 -11.64 8.15
N GLY A 42 -3.57 -12.74 7.58
CA GLY A 42 -4.27 -13.45 6.51
C GLY A 42 -4.44 -12.58 5.26
N MET A 43 -3.50 -11.69 4.96
CA MET A 43 -3.54 -10.79 3.79
C MET A 43 -3.35 -11.53 2.44
N HIS A 44 -3.37 -12.86 2.46
CA HIS A 44 -3.38 -13.67 1.25
C HIS A 44 -4.75 -13.57 0.57
N PHE A 45 -4.77 -13.82 -0.73
CA PHE A 45 -6.01 -13.85 -1.47
C PHE A 45 -6.93 -14.94 -0.89
N PRO A 46 -8.20 -14.64 -0.57
CA PRO A 46 -9.12 -15.61 0.00
C PRO A 46 -9.40 -16.75 -0.99
N SER A 47 -9.70 -17.93 -0.45
CA SER A 47 -10.17 -19.06 -1.24
C SER A 47 -11.54 -18.81 -1.87
N GLY A 48 -11.87 -19.53 -2.96
CA GLY A 48 -13.18 -19.40 -3.62
C GLY A 48 -14.38 -19.70 -2.71
N ALA A 49 -14.19 -20.56 -1.71
CA ALA A 49 -15.20 -20.85 -0.70
C ALA A 49 -15.47 -19.64 0.20
N GLN A 50 -14.41 -18.96 0.66
CA GLN A 50 -14.53 -17.74 1.48
C GLN A 50 -15.19 -16.59 0.71
N PHE A 51 -14.94 -16.49 -0.59
CA PHE A 51 -15.61 -15.51 -1.44
C PHE A 51 -17.12 -15.77 -1.52
N THR A 52 -17.50 -17.04 -1.69
CA THR A 52 -18.91 -17.45 -1.72
C THR A 52 -19.61 -17.17 -0.39
N GLU A 53 -18.93 -17.46 0.73
CA GLU A 53 -19.43 -17.15 2.07
C GLU A 53 -19.63 -15.65 2.28
N ALA A 54 -18.66 -14.82 1.88
CA ALA A 54 -18.78 -13.36 1.97
C ALA A 54 -19.95 -12.83 1.13
N GLN A 55 -20.15 -13.35 -0.08
CA GLN A 55 -21.28 -12.97 -0.94
C GLN A 55 -22.62 -13.33 -0.29
N GLN A 56 -22.74 -14.53 0.26
CA GLN A 56 -23.95 -14.97 0.97
C GLN A 56 -24.21 -14.13 2.22
N PHE A 57 -23.16 -13.77 2.97
CA PHE A 57 -23.26 -12.89 4.13
C PHE A 57 -23.81 -11.52 3.74
N VAL A 58 -23.27 -10.91 2.69
CA VAL A 58 -23.72 -9.62 2.16
C VAL A 58 -25.19 -9.70 1.75
N GLN A 59 -25.57 -10.69 0.93
CA GLN A 59 -26.94 -10.88 0.48
C GLN A 59 -27.94 -11.08 1.63
N LYS A 60 -27.55 -11.80 2.68
CA LYS A 60 -28.42 -12.09 3.83
C LYS A 60 -28.63 -10.88 4.73
N ASN A 61 -27.62 -10.01 4.87
CA ASN A 61 -27.60 -8.91 5.83
C ASN A 61 -27.99 -7.54 5.23
N LEU A 62 -28.02 -7.40 3.90
CA LEU A 62 -28.53 -6.22 3.18
C LEU A 62 -30.07 -6.12 3.22
N LYS A 63 -30.63 -6.14 4.43
CA LYS A 63 -32.06 -5.89 4.66
C LYS A 63 -32.26 -4.47 5.19
N PRO A 64 -33.31 -3.75 4.78
CA PRO A 64 -33.60 -2.40 5.29
C PRO A 64 -33.71 -2.33 6.82
N SER A 65 -34.06 -3.43 7.47
CA SER A 65 -34.15 -3.55 8.93
C SER A 65 -32.79 -3.50 9.64
N PHE A 66 -31.69 -3.81 8.94
CA PHE A 66 -30.33 -3.77 9.52
C PHE A 66 -29.91 -2.33 9.84
N PHE A 67 -30.23 -1.39 8.96
CA PHE A 67 -29.88 0.03 9.11
C PHE A 67 -30.64 0.73 10.25
N LYS A 68 -31.77 0.16 10.69
CA LYS A 68 -32.60 0.75 11.76
C LYS A 68 -32.04 0.53 13.16
N ASN A 69 -31.16 -0.45 13.34
CA ASN A 69 -30.61 -0.85 14.65
C ASN A 69 -29.13 -0.49 14.80
N LEU A 70 -28.57 0.36 13.92
CA LEU A 70 -27.16 0.73 13.97
C LEU A 70 -26.90 1.76 15.09
N SER A 71 -25.93 1.46 15.95
CA SER A 71 -25.40 2.44 16.90
C SER A 71 -24.44 3.42 16.20
N ALA A 72 -24.26 4.61 16.77
CA ALA A 72 -23.24 5.55 16.31
C ALA A 72 -21.83 4.93 16.29
N GLY A 73 -21.54 4.03 17.25
CA GLY A 73 -20.28 3.29 17.29
C GLY A 73 -20.09 2.32 16.11
N ASP A 74 -21.18 1.72 15.62
CA ASP A 74 -21.14 0.80 14.48
C ASP A 74 -20.92 1.56 13.18
N VAL A 75 -21.51 2.75 13.07
CA VAL A 75 -21.31 3.66 11.92
C VAL A 75 -19.86 4.11 11.83
N VAL A 76 -19.23 4.49 12.96
CA VAL A 76 -17.81 4.89 12.96
C VAL A 76 -16.91 3.72 12.53
N LYS A 77 -17.12 2.53 13.11
CA LYS A 77 -16.33 1.34 12.73
C LYS A 77 -16.52 0.98 11.26
N GLY A 78 -17.76 0.98 10.78
CA GLY A 78 -18.08 0.72 9.38
C GLY A 78 -17.47 1.77 8.45
N GLY A 79 -17.44 3.04 8.85
CA GLY A 79 -16.80 4.13 8.12
C GLY A 79 -15.29 3.96 8.00
N VAL A 80 -14.61 3.53 9.07
CA VAL A 80 -13.17 3.23 9.02
C VAL A 80 -12.89 2.10 8.03
N VAL A 81 -13.63 0.99 8.11
CA VAL A 81 -13.47 -0.14 7.18
C VAL A 81 -13.78 0.28 5.73
N ALA A 82 -14.80 1.12 5.51
CA ALA A 82 -15.11 1.64 4.18
C ALA A 82 -13.99 2.52 3.62
N ALA A 83 -13.35 3.35 4.47
CA ALA A 83 -12.20 4.15 4.08
C ALA A 83 -10.98 3.28 3.72
N GLU A 84 -10.76 2.18 4.44
CA GLU A 84 -9.72 1.20 4.13
C GLU A 84 -9.97 0.53 2.77
N LEU A 85 -11.20 0.07 2.51
CA LEU A 85 -11.57 -0.50 1.20
C LEU A 85 -11.40 0.50 0.05
N TYR A 86 -11.77 1.75 0.27
CA TYR A 86 -11.57 2.82 -0.71
C TYR A 86 -10.07 3.05 -0.99
N THR A 87 -9.24 2.99 0.04
CA THR A 87 -7.78 3.11 -0.11
C THR A 87 -7.21 1.96 -0.94
N PHE A 88 -7.65 0.71 -0.69
CA PHE A 88 -7.25 -0.43 -1.53
C PHE A 88 -7.70 -0.29 -2.99
N PHE A 89 -8.89 0.26 -3.23
CA PHE A 89 -9.37 0.55 -4.58
C PHE A 89 -8.45 1.55 -5.30
N LEU A 90 -8.07 2.64 -4.64
CA LEU A 90 -7.15 3.63 -5.20
C LEU A 90 -5.75 3.05 -5.46
N ILE A 91 -5.23 2.21 -4.56
CA ILE A 91 -3.96 1.51 -4.78
C ILE A 91 -4.08 0.59 -6.02
N GLY A 92 -5.20 -0.11 -6.17
CA GLY A 92 -5.50 -0.91 -7.35
C GLY A 92 -5.51 -0.07 -8.64
N GLU A 93 -6.09 1.13 -8.59
CA GLU A 93 -6.08 2.07 -9.71
C GLU A 93 -4.65 2.53 -10.06
N ILE A 94 -3.81 2.86 -9.06
CA ILE A 94 -2.40 3.23 -9.24
C ILE A 94 -1.62 2.10 -9.92
N VAL A 95 -1.84 0.85 -9.50
CA VAL A 95 -1.21 -0.33 -10.11
C VAL A 95 -1.73 -0.55 -11.53
N GLY A 96 -3.04 -0.43 -11.76
CA GLY A 96 -3.68 -0.62 -13.07
C GLY A 96 -3.23 0.42 -14.11
N ARG A 97 -3.12 1.69 -13.71
CA ARG A 97 -2.64 2.78 -14.57
C ARG A 97 -1.12 2.89 -14.64
N ARG A 98 -0.39 2.22 -13.74
CA ARG A 98 1.08 2.26 -13.58
C ARG A 98 1.65 3.67 -13.37
N ASN A 99 0.86 4.58 -12.83
CA ASN A 99 1.24 5.96 -12.54
C ASN A 99 0.79 6.34 -11.13
N LEU A 100 1.70 6.94 -10.36
CA LEU A 100 1.45 7.40 -9.00
C LEU A 100 0.56 8.65 -8.96
N ILE A 101 0.65 9.51 -9.98
CA ILE A 101 -0.06 10.80 -10.01
C ILE A 101 -0.69 11.00 -11.38
N GLY A 102 -2.02 11.10 -11.43
CA GLY A 102 -2.74 11.43 -12.65
C GLY A 102 -2.60 10.39 -13.76
N TYR A 103 -3.39 10.54 -14.82
CA TYR A 103 -3.24 9.70 -16.00
C TYR A 103 -2.11 10.28 -16.83
N ASP A 104 -1.26 9.41 -17.36
CA ASP A 104 -0.26 9.82 -18.34
C ASP A 104 -0.98 10.03 -19.67
N VAL A 105 -1.58 11.20 -19.82
CA VAL A 105 -2.24 11.66 -21.04
C VAL A 105 -1.48 12.88 -21.53
N GLU A 106 -1.26 12.96 -22.84
CA GLU A 106 -0.71 14.17 -23.45
C GLU A 106 -1.64 15.35 -23.13
N SER A 107 -1.09 16.37 -22.50
CA SER A 107 -1.79 17.63 -22.27
C SER A 107 -2.08 18.28 -23.63
N VAL A 108 -3.24 18.93 -23.77
CA VAL A 108 -3.68 19.63 -24.99
C VAL A 108 -2.62 20.60 -25.55
N ASP A 109 -1.73 21.13 -24.69
CA ASP A 109 -0.61 21.99 -25.10
C ASP A 109 0.43 21.29 -26.00
N ALA A 110 0.48 19.94 -26.03
CA ALA A 110 1.40 19.17 -26.87
C ALA A 110 0.94 19.05 -28.34
N HIS A 111 -0.33 19.38 -28.65
CA HIS A 111 -0.89 19.34 -30.00
C HIS A 111 -0.91 20.71 -30.71
N ALA A 112 -0.34 21.75 -30.09
CA ALA A 112 -0.18 23.08 -30.69
C ALA A 112 1.23 23.26 -31.29
N HIS A 113 1.59 22.42 -32.27
CA HIS A 113 2.73 22.63 -33.16
C HIS A 113 2.37 22.26 -34.59
#